data_AF-A0A5C7JNZ5-F1
#
_entry.id   AF-A0A5C7JNZ5-F1
#
_cell.length_a   1.000
_cell.length_b   1.000
_cell.length_c   1.000
_cell.angle_alpha   90.00
_cell.angle_beta   90.00
_cell.angle_gamma   90.00
#
_symmetry.space_group_name_H-M   'P 1'
#
loop_
_entity.id
_entity.type
_entity.pdbx_description
1 polymer ?
#
loop_
_entity_poly.entity_id
_entity_poly.type
_entity_poly.pdbx_seq_one_letter_code
_entity_poly.pdbx_strand_id
1 'polypeptide(L)'
;MKIAVLSDLHIKAEDGSKKFLLSDIEFRDYLLALLKQVDFIVLNGDVLELWKSKWLSFNSQIKEYERIVDEYPETLSLIFTNDRISLVYGNHDDAIPKLSRFYSDLKKFKEVKQFFCPAGQIKIWHGHLDFWNSKVPKIGFFFTWLSGVVERIIFRKKKHYLGVAKFFKKPFFKNSTQIKDFKEFVDYFDDDVVVVINGHTHHSEIVRFDYYGKERLYINCGYFNGLNQDVIILDTDTMEVLTSTVREVNFSSLKKKLQPGDILLTFNRTNILSSAITTISQGDYSHGLVYLGDNLVIESTLNSENNGVHINSLSKYLEGKHDIEVLRLKDQSKVAPFVLDLKSKLGLKYSKLQLLVLAKYFILRFFGVNIKSNIDVNILEYVCFELIADSLNKVGNYSFESDKATSKDFVSRTDIFDRVILLRSSEN
;
A
#
# COMPACT_ATOMS: atom_id res chain seq x y z
N MET A 1 11.38 -1.04 23.35
CA MET A 1 10.11 -0.50 23.89
C MET A 1 8.97 -1.01 23.03
N LYS A 2 7.79 -1.29 23.60
CA LYS A 2 6.60 -1.75 22.86
C LYS A 2 5.56 -0.64 22.81
N ILE A 3 5.07 -0.32 21.63
CA ILE A 3 3.99 0.64 21.44
C ILE A 3 2.78 -0.05 20.84
N ALA A 4 1.58 0.28 21.33
CA ALA A 4 0.33 -0.06 20.65
C ALA A 4 -0.18 1.17 19.89
N VAL A 5 -0.69 0.98 18.68
CA VAL A 5 -1.31 2.04 17.88
C VAL A 5 -2.74 1.65 17.53
N LEU A 6 -3.67 2.56 17.82
CA LEU A 6 -5.09 2.49 17.46
C LEU A 6 -5.44 3.72 16.62
N SER A 7 -6.19 3.56 15.54
CA SER A 7 -6.55 4.67 14.63
C SER A 7 -8.05 4.80 14.42
N ASP A 8 -8.48 6.01 14.06
CA ASP A 8 -9.83 6.34 13.58
C ASP A 8 -10.95 5.84 14.51
N LEU A 9 -10.82 6.17 15.81
CA LEU A 9 -11.77 5.75 16.83
C LEU A 9 -13.15 6.37 16.62
N HIS A 10 -13.19 7.66 16.24
CA HIS A 10 -14.41 8.46 16.11
C HIS A 10 -15.34 8.33 17.32
N ILE A 11 -14.80 8.47 18.53
CA ILE A 11 -15.58 8.51 19.78
C ILE A 11 -16.57 9.66 19.67
N LYS A 12 -17.84 9.37 19.89
CA LYS A 12 -18.93 10.34 19.69
C LYS A 12 -20.06 10.10 20.67
N ALA A 13 -20.81 11.16 20.95
CA ALA A 13 -22.04 11.03 21.72
C ALA A 13 -23.15 10.33 20.91
N GLU A 14 -23.95 9.49 21.56
CA GLU A 14 -25.01 8.66 20.98
C GLU A 14 -25.99 9.45 20.10
N ASP A 15 -26.16 9.01 18.85
CA ASP A 15 -27.17 9.54 17.92
C ASP A 15 -27.76 8.51 16.93
N GLY A 16 -27.79 7.23 17.33
CA GLY A 16 -28.48 6.16 16.56
C GLY A 16 -27.73 5.60 15.34
N SER A 17 -26.50 6.06 15.07
CA SER A 17 -25.60 5.48 14.06
C SER A 17 -24.19 5.26 14.61
N LYS A 18 -24.03 4.43 15.64
CA LYS A 18 -22.72 4.23 16.27
C LYS A 18 -21.71 3.65 15.27
N LYS A 19 -20.66 4.42 14.97
CA LYS A 19 -19.45 3.91 14.32
C LYS A 19 -18.55 3.26 15.38
N PHE A 20 -18.28 3.96 16.48
CA PHE A 20 -17.64 3.42 17.69
C PHE A 20 -18.66 2.73 18.61
N LEU A 21 -18.37 1.51 19.05
CA LEU A 21 -19.36 0.59 19.62
C LEU A 21 -19.11 0.21 21.08
N LEU A 22 -17.96 0.53 21.64
CA LEU A 22 -17.67 0.27 23.04
C LEU A 22 -18.29 1.35 23.93
N SER A 23 -18.83 0.96 25.07
CA SER A 23 -19.18 1.88 26.14
C SER A 23 -17.94 2.47 26.81
N ASP A 24 -18.13 3.51 27.61
CA ASP A 24 -17.06 4.16 28.36
C ASP A 24 -16.23 3.17 29.21
N ILE A 25 -16.91 2.33 29.97
CA ILE A 25 -16.24 1.35 30.85
C ILE A 25 -15.52 0.28 30.03
N GLU A 26 -16.14 -0.24 28.98
CA GLU A 26 -15.53 -1.27 28.12
C GLU A 26 -14.26 -0.75 27.45
N PHE A 27 -14.28 0.47 26.92
CA PHE A 27 -13.10 1.01 26.26
C PHE A 27 -12.00 1.40 27.23
N ARG A 28 -12.34 1.98 28.39
CA ARG A 28 -11.38 2.20 29.49
C ARG A 28 -10.68 0.89 29.86
N ASP A 29 -11.44 -0.17 30.08
CA ASP A 29 -10.88 -1.47 30.48
C ASP A 29 -10.03 -2.10 29.39
N TYR A 30 -10.43 -1.93 28.12
CA TYR A 30 -9.60 -2.29 26.98
C TYR A 30 -8.24 -1.57 27.02
N LEU A 31 -8.24 -0.24 27.19
CA LEU A 31 -7.00 0.55 27.26
C LEU A 31 -6.12 0.13 28.45
N LEU A 32 -6.72 -0.11 29.62
CA LEU A 32 -5.99 -0.59 30.80
C LEU A 32 -5.40 -1.99 30.60
N ALA A 33 -6.13 -2.89 29.94
CA ALA A 33 -5.62 -4.21 29.58
C ALA A 33 -4.47 -4.13 28.58
N LEU A 34 -4.53 -3.18 27.64
CA LEU A 34 -3.48 -2.94 26.66
C LEU A 34 -2.22 -2.35 27.31
N LEU A 35 -2.36 -1.40 28.25
CA LEU A 35 -1.25 -0.83 29.02
C LEU A 35 -0.47 -1.85 29.87
N LYS A 36 -1.04 -3.04 30.12
CA LYS A 36 -0.32 -4.15 30.77
C LYS A 36 0.63 -4.89 29.81
N GLN A 37 0.43 -4.74 28.50
CA GLN A 37 1.15 -5.48 27.46
C GLN A 37 2.18 -4.63 26.71
N VAL A 38 1.97 -3.31 26.66
CA VAL A 38 2.82 -2.36 25.94
C VAL A 38 3.31 -1.26 26.86
N ASP A 39 4.45 -0.65 26.54
CA ASP A 39 5.00 0.48 27.28
C ASP A 39 4.22 1.77 27.03
N PHE A 40 3.67 1.92 25.82
CA PHE A 40 2.99 3.15 25.38
C PHE A 40 1.80 2.84 24.45
N ILE A 41 0.74 3.65 24.51
CA ILE A 41 -0.39 3.62 23.58
C ILE A 41 -0.43 4.92 22.79
N VAL A 42 -0.56 4.82 21.47
CA VAL A 42 -0.76 5.93 20.56
C VAL A 42 -2.14 5.82 19.93
N LEU A 43 -2.98 6.82 20.17
CA LEU A 43 -4.27 7.00 19.53
C LEU A 43 -4.06 7.90 18.31
N ASN A 44 -3.89 7.27 17.16
CA ASN A 44 -3.45 7.89 15.93
C ASN A 44 -4.63 8.38 15.09
N GLY A 45 -5.05 9.61 15.38
CA GLY A 45 -5.94 10.42 14.58
C GLY A 45 -7.41 10.00 14.53
N ASP A 46 -8.24 11.00 14.26
CA ASP A 46 -9.70 10.97 14.31
C ASP A 46 -10.23 10.24 15.55
N VAL A 47 -9.67 10.59 16.72
CA VAL A 47 -9.99 9.98 18.01
C VAL A 47 -11.38 10.43 18.46
N LEU A 48 -11.66 11.73 18.39
CA LEU A 48 -12.94 12.32 18.75
C LEU A 48 -13.68 12.80 17.48
N GLU A 49 -14.98 12.50 17.39
CA GLU A 49 -15.82 12.99 16.28
C GLU A 49 -16.37 14.40 16.58
N LEU A 50 -15.53 15.43 16.42
CA LEU A 50 -15.94 16.81 16.69
C LEU A 50 -16.64 17.49 15.51
N TRP A 51 -16.70 16.85 14.33
CA TRP A 51 -17.16 17.46 13.07
C TRP A 51 -18.62 17.17 12.73
N LYS A 52 -19.40 16.64 13.67
CA LYS A 52 -20.79 16.17 13.47
C LYS A 52 -21.78 17.24 12.99
N SER A 53 -21.54 18.52 13.31
CA SER A 53 -22.52 19.57 13.06
C SER A 53 -22.59 20.08 11.62
N LYS A 54 -23.76 20.59 11.24
CA LYS A 54 -24.03 21.18 9.92
C LYS A 54 -23.15 22.41 9.62
N TRP A 55 -22.60 23.03 10.66
CA TRP A 55 -21.74 24.22 10.60
C TRP A 55 -20.47 24.00 11.42
N LEU A 56 -19.32 23.97 10.74
CA LEU A 56 -18.00 23.85 11.38
C LEU A 56 -17.59 25.18 12.03
N SER A 57 -18.28 25.48 13.12
CA SER A 57 -17.92 26.53 14.05
C SER A 57 -17.30 25.93 15.29
N PHE A 58 -16.34 26.62 15.86
CA PHE A 58 -15.70 26.20 17.11
C PHE A 58 -16.70 26.01 18.26
N ASN A 59 -17.75 26.83 18.32
CA ASN A 59 -18.83 26.68 19.31
C ASN A 59 -19.57 25.35 19.17
N SER A 60 -19.70 24.84 17.95
CA SER A 60 -20.33 23.54 17.74
C SER A 60 -19.41 22.39 18.10
N GLN A 61 -18.09 22.53 17.90
CA GLN A 61 -17.10 21.54 18.33
C GLN A 61 -17.02 21.48 19.86
N ILE A 62 -17.12 22.61 20.56
CA ILE A 62 -17.26 22.66 22.02
C ILE A 62 -18.46 21.85 22.48
N LYS A 63 -19.65 22.10 21.92
CA LYS A 63 -20.87 21.39 22.31
C LYS A 63 -20.76 19.89 22.10
N GLU A 64 -20.14 19.45 21.00
CA GLU A 64 -19.95 18.02 20.76
C GLU A 64 -18.93 17.42 21.74
N TYR A 65 -17.84 18.15 22.01
CA TYR A 65 -16.85 17.74 23.02
C TYR A 65 -17.49 17.58 24.41
N GLU A 66 -18.30 18.54 24.86
CA GLU A 66 -19.01 18.46 26.15
C GLU A 66 -19.90 17.22 26.23
N ARG A 67 -20.62 16.89 25.15
CA ARG A 67 -21.45 15.67 25.10
C ARG A 67 -20.61 14.39 25.12
N ILE A 68 -19.44 14.39 24.49
CA ILE A 68 -18.52 13.26 24.53
C ILE A 68 -17.94 13.10 25.93
N VAL A 69 -17.62 14.20 26.63
CA VAL A 69 -17.17 14.18 28.03
C VAL A 69 -18.25 13.61 28.95
N ASP A 70 -19.51 13.98 28.75
CA ASP A 70 -20.62 13.46 29.55
C ASP A 70 -20.84 11.95 29.33
N GLU A 71 -20.61 11.46 28.12
CA GLU A 71 -20.82 10.04 27.77
C GLU A 71 -19.60 9.14 28.04
N TYR A 72 -18.38 9.68 27.95
CA TYR A 72 -17.11 8.95 28.11
C TYR A 72 -16.19 9.53 29.20
N PRO A 73 -16.70 9.84 30.42
CA PRO A 73 -15.89 10.52 31.43
C PRO A 73 -14.67 9.71 31.88
N GLU A 74 -14.79 8.39 32.04
CA GLU A 74 -13.71 7.54 32.56
C GLU A 74 -12.62 7.30 31.50
N THR A 75 -13.03 7.04 30.25
CA THR A 75 -12.14 6.90 29.09
C THR A 75 -11.34 8.17 28.88
N LEU A 76 -11.99 9.33 28.82
CA LEU A 76 -11.29 10.59 28.54
C LEU A 76 -10.39 10.99 29.71
N SER A 77 -10.82 10.74 30.95
CA SER A 77 -9.97 10.91 32.13
C SER A 77 -8.69 10.08 31.98
N LEU A 78 -8.79 8.79 31.64
CA LEU A 78 -7.64 7.93 31.41
C LEU A 78 -6.75 8.45 30.27
N ILE A 79 -7.33 8.77 29.11
CA ILE A 79 -6.59 9.22 27.92
C ILE A 79 -5.81 10.51 28.18
N PHE A 80 -6.41 11.49 28.87
CA PHE A 80 -5.80 12.81 29.03
C PHE A 80 -4.91 12.96 30.27
N THR A 81 -4.98 12.02 31.23
CA THR A 81 -4.18 12.07 32.45
C THR A 81 -3.05 11.05 32.51
N ASN A 82 -3.11 9.97 31.72
CA ASN A 82 -2.09 8.94 31.69
C ASN A 82 -0.93 9.32 30.76
N ASP A 83 0.29 9.36 31.28
CA ASP A 83 1.50 9.76 30.55
C ASP A 83 1.99 8.73 29.53
N ARG A 84 1.47 7.50 29.59
CA ARG A 84 1.73 6.40 28.66
C ARG A 84 0.71 6.32 27.53
N ILE A 85 -0.24 7.26 27.45
CA ILE A 85 -1.18 7.39 26.34
C ILE A 85 -0.91 8.72 25.65
N SER A 86 -0.79 8.71 24.33
CA SER A 86 -0.70 9.92 23.52
C SER A 86 -1.60 9.84 22.30
N LEU A 87 -1.92 10.99 21.74
CA LEU A 87 -2.65 11.17 20.49
C LEU A 87 -1.72 11.76 19.43
N VAL A 88 -2.01 11.39 18.19
CA VAL A 88 -1.67 12.19 17.01
C VAL A 88 -2.97 12.79 16.52
N TYR A 89 -3.03 14.10 16.31
CA TYR A 89 -4.29 14.74 15.90
C TYR A 89 -4.63 14.37 14.47
N GLY A 90 -5.87 13.90 14.27
CA GLY A 90 -6.47 13.83 12.95
C GLY A 90 -7.21 15.11 12.60
N ASN A 91 -7.88 15.10 11.44
CA ASN A 91 -8.67 16.24 11.03
C ASN A 91 -9.91 16.41 11.92
N HIS A 92 -10.54 15.34 12.39
CA HIS A 92 -11.69 15.42 13.31
C HIS A 92 -11.28 15.89 14.72
N ASP A 93 -9.98 15.82 15.06
CA ASP A 93 -9.42 16.25 16.35
C ASP A 93 -8.89 17.69 16.34
N ASP A 94 -9.01 18.42 15.22
CA ASP A 94 -8.36 19.72 14.99
C ASP A 94 -8.67 20.80 16.05
N ALA A 95 -9.81 20.67 16.72
CA ALA A 95 -10.24 21.58 17.76
C ALA A 95 -9.54 21.33 19.11
N ILE A 96 -8.96 20.15 19.37
CA ILE A 96 -8.37 19.78 20.66
C ILE A 96 -7.30 20.78 21.14
N PRO A 97 -6.32 21.22 20.31
CA PRO A 97 -5.34 22.22 20.73
C PRO A 97 -5.94 23.57 21.16
N LYS A 98 -7.13 23.91 20.64
CA LYS A 98 -7.84 25.14 21.03
C LYS A 98 -8.71 24.90 22.25
N LEU A 99 -9.35 23.73 22.36
CA LEU A 99 -10.13 23.30 23.52
C LEU A 99 -9.26 23.21 24.79
N SER A 100 -7.98 22.84 24.68
CA SER A 100 -7.06 22.79 25.83
C SER A 100 -6.85 24.12 26.54
N ARG A 101 -7.19 25.25 25.90
CA ARG A 101 -7.19 26.57 26.56
C ARG A 101 -8.33 26.71 27.57
N PHE A 102 -9.43 26.00 27.35
CA PHE A 102 -10.67 26.08 28.12
C PHE A 102 -10.81 24.93 29.13
N TYR A 103 -10.35 23.73 28.79
CA TYR A 103 -10.46 22.53 29.63
C TYR A 103 -9.08 22.13 30.15
N SER A 104 -8.89 22.12 31.48
CA SER A 104 -7.58 21.87 32.12
C SER A 104 -7.04 20.47 31.86
N ASP A 105 -7.92 19.49 31.72
CA ASP A 105 -7.51 18.08 31.58
C ASP A 105 -6.82 17.85 30.23
N LEU A 106 -7.22 18.59 29.20
CA LEU A 106 -6.56 18.64 27.90
C LEU A 106 -5.20 19.36 27.90
N LYS A 107 -4.84 20.10 28.96
CA LYS A 107 -3.53 20.83 29.03
C LYS A 107 -2.35 19.92 29.35
N LYS A 108 -2.61 18.80 30.02
CA LYS A 108 -1.57 17.84 30.43
C LYS A 108 -1.15 16.93 29.28
N PHE A 109 -1.88 16.99 28.19
CA PHE A 109 -1.79 16.08 27.07
C PHE A 109 -0.59 16.39 26.16
N LYS A 110 0.11 15.34 25.70
CA LYS A 110 1.28 15.43 24.81
C LYS A 110 0.99 14.76 23.48
N GLU A 111 1.17 15.52 22.40
CA GLU A 111 1.17 14.97 21.05
C GLU A 111 2.51 14.25 20.79
N VAL A 112 2.46 13.00 20.29
CA VAL A 112 3.67 12.21 19.99
C VAL A 112 3.65 11.80 18.52
N LYS A 113 4.44 12.50 17.70
CA LYS A 113 4.58 12.22 16.26
C LYS A 113 5.74 11.31 15.90
N GLN A 114 6.62 11.04 16.86
CA GLN A 114 7.84 10.29 16.59
C GLN A 114 8.38 9.57 17.81
N PHE A 115 9.00 8.43 17.55
CA PHE A 115 9.88 7.72 18.47
C PHE A 115 11.25 7.53 17.81
N PHE A 116 12.28 7.39 18.64
CA PHE A 116 13.62 7.06 18.21
C PHE A 116 13.95 5.65 18.65
N CYS A 117 14.58 4.89 17.76
CA CYS A 117 15.06 3.55 18.01
C CYS A 117 16.50 3.39 17.50
N PRO A 118 17.20 2.30 17.85
CA PRO A 118 18.57 2.07 17.37
C PRO A 118 18.68 2.03 15.84
N ALA A 119 17.63 1.60 15.14
CA ALA A 119 17.61 1.54 13.68
C ALA A 119 17.33 2.90 13.01
N GLY A 120 16.77 3.87 13.74
CA GLY A 120 16.46 5.22 13.27
C GLY A 120 15.14 5.77 13.83
N GLN A 121 14.40 6.53 13.03
CA GLN A 121 13.18 7.23 13.44
C GLN A 121 11.91 6.44 13.06
N ILE A 122 10.98 6.35 14.01
CA ILE A 122 9.62 5.88 13.81
C ILE A 122 8.73 7.12 13.78
N LYS A 123 7.98 7.32 12.70
CA LYS A 123 7.08 8.48 12.54
C LYS A 123 5.62 8.04 12.51
N ILE A 124 4.75 8.78 13.19
CA ILE A 124 3.32 8.48 13.30
C ILE A 124 2.51 9.68 12.80
N TRP A 125 1.50 9.39 11.99
CA TRP A 125 0.71 10.35 11.21
C TRP A 125 -0.73 9.87 11.15
N HIS A 126 -1.68 10.81 11.15
CA HIS A 126 -3.06 10.42 10.89
C HIS A 126 -3.24 10.09 9.41
N GLY A 127 -2.87 11.00 8.49
CA GLY A 127 -3.07 10.76 7.06
C GLY A 127 -2.23 11.62 6.12
N HIS A 128 -2.32 11.35 4.81
CA HIS A 128 -1.65 12.13 3.77
C HIS A 128 -2.07 13.61 3.75
N LEU A 129 -3.26 13.92 4.27
CA LEU A 129 -3.69 15.30 4.48
C LEU A 129 -2.79 16.05 5.46
N ASP A 130 -2.13 15.39 6.42
CA ASP A 130 -1.17 16.03 7.32
C ASP A 130 0.14 16.39 6.63
N PHE A 131 0.60 15.53 5.72
CA PHE A 131 1.72 15.82 4.82
C PHE A 131 1.41 16.98 3.86
N TRP A 132 0.19 17.06 3.31
CA TRP A 132 -0.20 18.22 2.50
C TRP A 132 -0.49 19.45 3.34
N ASN A 133 -1.02 19.31 4.55
CA ASN A 133 -1.23 20.41 5.48
C ASN A 133 0.11 20.99 5.98
N SER A 134 1.19 20.19 6.04
CA SER A 134 2.55 20.71 6.27
C SER A 134 3.11 21.47 5.06
N LYS A 135 2.68 21.14 3.83
CA LYS A 135 3.07 21.86 2.59
C LYS A 135 2.25 23.13 2.34
N VAL A 136 0.93 23.06 2.54
CA VAL A 136 -0.03 24.16 2.36
C VAL A 136 -1.06 24.10 3.49
N PRO A 137 -0.93 24.95 4.51
CA PRO A 137 -1.81 24.93 5.67
C PRO A 137 -3.28 25.01 5.28
N LYS A 138 -4.11 24.13 5.86
CA LYS A 138 -5.59 24.13 5.77
C LYS A 138 -6.21 23.73 4.42
N ILE A 139 -5.43 23.37 3.41
CA ILE A 139 -6.01 22.99 2.10
C ILE A 139 -6.70 21.62 2.17
N GLY A 140 -6.08 20.66 2.87
CA GLY A 140 -6.66 19.34 3.09
C GLY A 140 -7.92 19.39 3.97
N PHE A 141 -7.91 20.29 4.96
CA PHE A 141 -9.06 20.60 5.80
C PHE A 141 -10.23 21.13 4.98
N PHE A 142 -9.98 22.09 4.07
CA PHE A 142 -11.01 22.66 3.20
C PHE A 142 -11.67 21.62 2.29
N PHE A 143 -10.89 20.73 1.66
CA PHE A 143 -11.43 19.68 0.78
C PHE A 143 -12.23 18.61 1.56
N THR A 144 -11.75 18.21 2.73
CA THR A 144 -12.44 17.23 3.58
C THR A 144 -13.75 17.82 4.10
N TRP A 145 -13.72 19.07 4.58
CA TRP A 145 -14.90 19.81 4.99
C TRP A 145 -15.92 19.98 3.86
N LEU A 146 -15.48 20.46 2.69
CA LEU A 146 -16.33 20.69 1.53
C LEU A 146 -17.03 19.39 1.10
N SER A 147 -16.31 18.27 1.16
CA SER A 147 -16.90 16.96 0.88
C SER A 147 -18.00 16.58 1.88
N GLY A 148 -17.79 16.82 3.18
CA GLY A 148 -18.78 16.56 4.24
C GLY A 148 -19.97 17.52 4.24
N VAL A 149 -19.79 18.76 3.75
CA VAL A 149 -20.89 19.72 3.55
C VAL A 149 -21.75 19.31 2.36
N VAL A 150 -21.13 18.93 1.24
CA VAL A 150 -21.83 18.37 0.08
C VAL A 150 -22.61 17.11 0.46
N GLU A 151 -22.02 16.24 1.29
CA GLU A 151 -22.68 15.04 1.83
C GLU A 151 -23.94 15.37 2.64
N ARG A 152 -23.86 16.34 3.55
CA ARG A 152 -24.97 16.73 4.45
C ARG A 152 -26.07 17.55 3.78
N ILE A 153 -25.75 18.33 2.74
CA ILE A 153 -26.71 19.21 2.05
C ILE A 153 -27.43 18.48 0.90
N ILE A 154 -26.72 17.65 0.13
CA ILE A 154 -27.24 17.13 -1.14
C ILE A 154 -27.87 15.73 -1.00
N PHE A 155 -27.42 14.89 -0.05
CA PHE A 155 -27.69 13.44 -0.12
C PHE A 155 -28.44 12.87 1.09
N ARG A 156 -29.77 13.07 1.12
CA ARG A 156 -30.70 12.25 1.93
C ARG A 156 -30.93 10.83 1.36
N LYS A 157 -30.40 10.50 0.18
CA LYS A 157 -30.58 9.19 -0.50
C LYS A 157 -29.23 8.59 -0.96
N LYS A 158 -28.87 7.41 -0.42
CA LYS A 158 -27.58 6.70 -0.57
C LYS A 158 -27.07 6.43 -2.00
N LYS A 159 -27.92 6.40 -3.04
CA LYS A 159 -27.55 5.87 -4.37
C LYS A 159 -26.68 6.79 -5.23
N HIS A 160 -26.73 8.11 -5.04
CA HIS A 160 -25.95 9.07 -5.86
C HIS A 160 -24.60 9.49 -5.23
N TYR A 161 -24.38 9.10 -3.97
CA TYR A 161 -23.19 9.39 -3.16
C TYR A 161 -21.89 8.87 -3.80
N LEU A 162 -21.89 7.60 -4.23
CA LEU A 162 -20.69 6.91 -4.71
C LEU A 162 -20.08 7.55 -5.96
N GLY A 163 -20.88 8.17 -6.83
CA GLY A 163 -20.39 8.78 -8.07
C GLY A 163 -19.70 10.12 -7.85
N VAL A 164 -20.31 11.00 -7.05
CA VAL A 164 -19.84 12.37 -6.82
C VAL A 164 -18.69 12.39 -5.82
N ALA A 165 -18.79 11.63 -4.72
CA ALA A 165 -17.68 11.50 -3.76
C ALA A 165 -16.45 10.89 -4.43
N LYS A 166 -16.61 9.86 -5.27
CA LYS A 166 -15.49 9.32 -6.06
C LYS A 166 -14.94 10.34 -7.05
N PHE A 167 -15.73 11.22 -7.64
CA PHE A 167 -15.25 12.22 -8.60
C PHE A 167 -14.38 13.30 -7.92
N PHE A 168 -14.81 13.83 -6.77
CA PHE A 168 -14.05 14.85 -6.02
C PHE A 168 -12.93 14.27 -5.15
N LYS A 169 -13.09 13.06 -4.61
CA LYS A 169 -12.07 12.42 -3.78
C LYS A 169 -11.02 11.65 -4.60
N LYS A 170 -11.32 11.20 -5.83
CA LYS A 170 -10.32 10.48 -6.66
C LYS A 170 -8.99 11.21 -6.85
N PRO A 171 -8.94 12.52 -7.15
CA PRO A 171 -7.67 13.19 -7.38
C PRO A 171 -6.79 13.27 -6.12
N PHE A 172 -7.41 13.30 -4.93
CA PHE A 172 -6.74 13.54 -3.65
C PHE A 172 -6.51 12.27 -2.81
N PHE A 173 -7.38 11.26 -2.95
CA PHE A 173 -7.41 10.06 -2.10
C PHE A 173 -7.16 8.74 -2.83
N LYS A 174 -7.12 8.72 -4.18
CA LYS A 174 -7.06 7.45 -4.94
C LYS A 174 -5.69 6.76 -4.86
N ASN A 175 -4.67 7.44 -4.33
CA ASN A 175 -3.31 6.91 -4.21
C ASN A 175 -2.69 7.12 -2.82
N SER A 176 -3.36 7.87 -1.92
CA SER A 176 -2.78 8.58 -0.75
C SER A 176 -2.36 7.68 0.43
N THR A 177 -2.18 6.38 0.20
CA THR A 177 -2.14 5.34 1.24
C THR A 177 -1.23 4.17 0.88
N GLN A 178 -0.53 4.26 -0.25
CA GLN A 178 0.29 3.17 -0.76
C GLN A 178 1.73 3.38 -0.33
N ILE A 179 2.51 2.30 -0.21
CA ILE A 179 3.98 2.33 -0.01
C ILE A 179 4.69 3.35 -0.90
N LYS A 180 4.16 3.60 -2.11
CA LYS A 180 4.69 4.63 -3.03
C LYS A 180 4.81 6.00 -2.35
N ASP A 181 3.81 6.40 -1.58
CA ASP A 181 3.81 7.69 -0.89
C ASP A 181 4.75 7.68 0.31
N PHE A 182 4.94 6.53 0.95
CA PHE A 182 5.98 6.38 1.97
C PHE A 182 7.39 6.45 1.37
N LYS A 183 7.63 5.94 0.16
CA LYS A 183 8.91 6.14 -0.55
C LYS A 183 9.13 7.62 -0.89
N GLU A 184 8.13 8.29 -1.47
CA GLU A 184 8.17 9.74 -1.73
C GLU A 184 8.39 10.54 -0.43
N PHE A 185 7.87 10.04 0.69
CA PHE A 185 8.06 10.60 2.01
C PHE A 185 9.50 10.43 2.53
N VAL A 186 10.08 9.22 2.41
CA VAL A 186 11.48 8.95 2.79
C VAL A 186 12.43 9.79 1.95
N ASP A 187 12.17 9.93 0.65
CA ASP A 187 12.96 10.80 -0.24
C ASP A 187 12.95 12.27 0.17
N TYR A 188 11.88 12.71 0.86
CA TYR A 188 11.70 14.11 1.22
C TYR A 188 12.22 14.44 2.62
N PHE A 189 12.00 13.58 3.61
CA PHE A 189 12.10 13.97 5.02
C PHE A 189 13.34 13.50 5.77
N ASP A 190 13.89 12.31 5.52
CA ASP A 190 15.17 11.89 6.12
C ASP A 190 15.59 10.47 5.73
N ASP A 191 16.89 10.25 5.57
CA ASP A 191 17.51 8.92 5.40
C ASP A 191 17.42 8.05 6.68
N ASP A 192 17.00 8.64 7.79
CA ASP A 192 16.93 8.00 9.10
C ASP A 192 15.53 7.49 9.45
N VAL A 193 14.49 7.78 8.66
CA VAL A 193 13.13 7.24 8.91
C VAL A 193 13.09 5.76 8.52
N VAL A 194 12.77 4.91 9.49
CA VAL A 194 12.75 3.44 9.33
C VAL A 194 11.36 2.83 9.42
N VAL A 195 10.45 3.46 10.16
CA VAL A 195 9.05 3.06 10.25
C VAL A 195 8.13 4.26 10.07
N VAL A 196 7.06 4.10 9.29
CA VAL A 196 5.94 5.05 9.22
C VAL A 196 4.65 4.34 9.57
N ILE A 197 3.88 4.94 10.47
CA ILE A 197 2.59 4.45 10.94
C ILE A 197 1.50 5.46 10.58
N ASN A 198 0.45 5.01 9.88
CA ASN A 198 -0.64 5.81 9.32
C ASN A 198 -2.01 5.31 9.83
N GLY A 199 -3.03 6.17 9.92
CA GLY A 199 -4.37 5.79 10.45
C GLY A 199 -5.54 5.94 9.47
N HIS A 200 -5.57 7.04 8.71
CA HIS A 200 -6.77 7.65 8.13
C HIS A 200 -7.62 6.80 7.16
N THR A 201 -7.13 5.68 6.63
CA THR A 201 -7.73 5.11 5.41
C THR A 201 -8.50 3.83 5.60
N HIS A 202 -8.72 3.44 6.86
CA HIS A 202 -9.65 2.37 7.28
C HIS A 202 -9.35 1.00 6.64
N HIS A 203 -8.20 0.88 5.97
CA HIS A 203 -7.67 -0.31 5.32
C HIS A 203 -6.32 -0.59 5.97
N SER A 204 -6.29 -1.59 6.84
CA SER A 204 -5.07 -2.00 7.53
C SER A 204 -4.11 -2.67 6.53
N GLU A 205 -2.84 -2.28 6.58
CA GLU A 205 -1.79 -2.75 5.66
C GLU A 205 -0.45 -2.73 6.39
N ILE A 206 0.36 -3.77 6.23
CA ILE A 206 1.71 -3.82 6.79
C ILE A 206 2.66 -4.30 5.72
N VAL A 207 3.62 -3.45 5.36
CA VAL A 207 4.56 -3.75 4.29
C VAL A 207 5.98 -3.45 4.72
N ARG A 208 6.84 -4.46 4.62
CA ARG A 208 8.28 -4.33 4.80
C ARG A 208 8.99 -4.36 3.45
N PHE A 209 9.86 -3.41 3.20
CA PHE A 209 10.58 -3.31 1.93
C PHE A 209 11.99 -2.70 2.10
N ASP A 210 12.81 -2.86 1.06
CA ASP A 210 14.16 -2.29 0.97
C ASP A 210 14.10 -0.98 0.18
N TYR A 211 14.67 0.08 0.77
CA TYR A 211 14.80 1.38 0.15
C TYR A 211 16.24 1.88 0.28
N TYR A 212 16.93 2.07 -0.85
CA TYR A 212 18.35 2.39 -0.92
C TYR A 212 19.23 1.49 -0.02
N GLY A 213 18.93 0.18 0.02
CA GLY A 213 19.70 -0.80 0.80
C GLY A 213 19.42 -0.78 2.31
N LYS A 214 18.48 0.03 2.78
CA LYS A 214 18.00 0.04 4.16
C LYS A 214 16.61 -0.60 4.23
N GLU A 215 16.37 -1.43 5.23
CA GLU A 215 15.03 -1.98 5.49
C GLU A 215 14.11 -0.90 6.07
N ARG A 216 12.86 -0.92 5.62
CA ARG A 216 11.80 0.01 6.00
C ARG A 216 10.50 -0.73 6.26
N LEU A 217 9.68 -0.18 7.16
CA LEU A 217 8.38 -0.71 7.52
C LEU A 217 7.30 0.38 7.35
N TYR A 218 6.31 0.09 6.52
CA TYR A 218 5.09 0.87 6.39
C TYR A 218 3.96 0.15 7.12
N ILE A 219 3.23 0.90 7.96
CA ILE A 219 2.07 0.40 8.69
C ILE A 219 0.91 1.36 8.45
N ASN A 220 -0.22 0.81 8.04
CA ASN A 220 -1.51 1.44 8.09
C ASN A 220 -2.36 0.70 9.12
N CYS A 221 -2.77 1.40 10.17
CA CYS A 221 -3.46 0.82 11.32
C CYS A 221 -4.93 0.51 11.06
N GLY A 222 -5.50 0.92 9.92
CA GLY A 222 -6.92 0.72 9.64
C GLY A 222 -7.78 1.57 10.59
N TYR A 223 -8.83 1.00 11.15
CA TYR A 223 -9.71 1.70 12.09
C TYR A 223 -10.14 0.80 13.24
N PHE A 224 -10.30 1.40 14.41
CA PHE A 224 -10.77 0.72 15.60
C PHE A 224 -12.15 1.24 16.00
N ASN A 225 -13.12 0.35 16.11
CA ASN A 225 -14.48 0.75 16.48
C ASN A 225 -15.18 -0.18 17.48
N GLY A 226 -14.45 -1.14 18.05
CA GLY A 226 -14.97 -2.13 19.00
C GLY A 226 -15.40 -3.45 18.36
N LEU A 227 -15.96 -3.44 17.13
CA LEU A 227 -16.19 -4.65 16.34
C LEU A 227 -14.95 -5.02 15.54
N ASN A 228 -14.44 -4.05 14.79
CA ASN A 228 -13.13 -4.11 14.18
C ASN A 228 -12.15 -3.54 15.19
N GLN A 229 -11.30 -4.42 15.71
CA GLN A 229 -10.31 -4.12 16.75
C GLN A 229 -8.92 -4.17 16.14
N ASP A 230 -8.73 -3.44 15.03
CA ASP A 230 -7.42 -3.32 14.41
C ASP A 230 -6.50 -2.60 15.41
N VAL A 231 -5.53 -3.35 15.93
CA VAL A 231 -4.50 -2.88 16.85
C VAL A 231 -3.16 -3.36 16.34
N ILE A 232 -2.20 -2.44 16.28
CA ILE A 232 -0.82 -2.76 15.96
C ILE A 232 0.00 -2.68 17.22
N ILE A 233 0.68 -3.76 17.60
CA ILE A 233 1.73 -3.73 18.62
C ILE A 233 3.08 -3.83 17.91
N LEU A 234 3.87 -2.77 17.99
CA LEU A 234 5.21 -2.69 17.43
C LEU A 234 6.25 -2.71 18.55
N ASP A 235 7.22 -3.62 18.44
CA ASP A 235 8.46 -3.51 19.18
C ASP A 235 9.38 -2.51 18.47
N THR A 236 9.61 -1.36 19.10
CA THR A 236 10.37 -0.26 18.50
C THR A 236 11.84 -0.57 18.35
N ASP A 237 12.39 -1.49 19.14
CA ASP A 237 13.84 -1.75 19.14
C ASP A 237 14.20 -2.70 18.00
N THR A 238 13.32 -3.64 17.71
CA THR A 238 13.49 -4.66 16.65
C THR A 238 12.72 -4.35 15.36
N MET A 239 11.77 -3.41 15.39
CA MET A 239 10.80 -3.13 14.33
C MET A 239 9.91 -4.33 13.99
N GLU A 240 9.72 -5.26 14.92
CA GLU A 240 8.84 -6.40 14.76
C GLU A 240 7.40 -6.04 15.12
N VAL A 241 6.47 -6.40 14.23
CA VAL A 241 5.04 -6.31 14.52
C VAL A 241 4.62 -7.55 15.29
N LEU A 242 4.38 -7.38 16.59
CA LEU A 242 4.03 -8.46 17.52
C LEU A 242 2.54 -8.84 17.46
N THR A 243 1.69 -7.89 17.09
CA THR A 243 0.23 -8.10 16.98
C THR A 243 -0.32 -7.23 15.86
N SER A 244 -1.14 -7.84 15.00
CA SER A 244 -1.86 -7.20 13.90
C SER A 244 -3.00 -8.10 13.44
N THR A 245 -4.09 -7.49 12.97
CA THR A 245 -5.19 -8.18 12.28
C THR A 245 -4.89 -8.47 10.81
N VAL A 246 -3.84 -7.84 10.26
CA VAL A 246 -3.40 -7.98 8.86
C VAL A 246 -2.02 -8.63 8.79
N ARG A 247 -1.86 -9.50 7.79
CA ARG A 247 -0.59 -10.18 7.50
C ARG A 247 0.43 -9.21 6.91
N GLU A 248 1.64 -9.19 7.49
CA GLU A 248 2.77 -8.46 6.93
C GLU A 248 3.17 -9.03 5.55
N VAL A 249 3.29 -8.14 4.56
CA VAL A 249 3.91 -8.44 3.26
C VAL A 249 5.38 -8.01 3.33
N ASN A 250 6.31 -8.97 3.28
CA ASN A 250 7.73 -8.71 3.46
C ASN A 250 8.52 -8.86 2.16
N PHE A 251 8.62 -7.76 1.40
CA PHE A 251 9.40 -7.69 0.17
C PHE A 251 10.91 -7.68 0.42
N SER A 252 11.39 -7.26 1.59
CA SER A 252 12.82 -7.36 1.95
C SER A 252 13.29 -8.81 2.00
N SER A 253 12.45 -9.71 2.50
CA SER A 253 12.73 -11.15 2.56
C SER A 253 12.80 -11.79 1.17
N LEU A 254 12.04 -11.28 0.20
CA LEU A 254 12.09 -11.72 -1.19
C LEU A 254 13.51 -11.50 -1.74
N LYS A 255 14.04 -10.28 -1.62
CA LYS A 255 15.36 -9.90 -2.14
C LYS A 255 16.46 -10.83 -1.62
N LYS A 256 16.38 -11.24 -0.34
CA LYS A 256 17.34 -12.17 0.29
C LYS A 256 17.27 -13.61 -0.24
N LYS A 257 16.16 -14.03 -0.85
CA LYS A 257 15.93 -15.40 -1.33
C LYS A 257 16.14 -15.56 -2.85
N LEU A 258 16.15 -14.46 -3.58
CA LEU A 258 16.33 -14.45 -5.03
C LEU A 258 17.75 -14.85 -5.43
N GLN A 259 17.86 -15.56 -6.54
CA GLN A 259 19.13 -15.96 -7.17
C GLN A 259 19.13 -15.51 -8.63
N PRO A 260 20.30 -15.09 -9.18
CA PRO A 260 20.40 -14.75 -10.60
C PRO A 260 19.83 -15.88 -11.48
N GLY A 261 18.99 -15.51 -12.44
CA GLY A 261 18.25 -16.45 -13.31
C GLY A 261 16.85 -16.83 -12.82
N ASP A 262 16.46 -16.44 -11.60
CA ASP A 262 15.07 -16.57 -11.16
C ASP A 262 14.14 -15.77 -12.09
N ILE A 263 13.02 -16.38 -12.48
CA ILE A 263 11.98 -15.78 -13.29
C ILE A 263 10.89 -15.26 -12.35
N LEU A 264 10.61 -13.97 -12.42
CA LEU A 264 9.57 -13.31 -11.65
C LEU A 264 8.37 -13.04 -12.56
N LEU A 265 7.23 -13.57 -12.16
CA LEU A 265 5.94 -13.31 -12.78
C LEU A 265 5.22 -12.25 -11.95
N THR A 266 4.79 -11.17 -12.60
CA THR A 266 4.20 -10.03 -11.90
C THR A 266 2.82 -9.65 -12.43
N PHE A 267 1.94 -9.26 -11.51
CA PHE A 267 0.63 -8.72 -11.82
C PHE A 267 0.41 -7.42 -11.05
N ASN A 268 0.31 -6.31 -11.78
CA ASN A 268 -0.01 -5.02 -11.16
C ASN A 268 -1.53 -4.86 -11.04
N ARG A 269 -2.06 -4.98 -9.81
CA ARG A 269 -3.50 -4.91 -9.54
C ARG A 269 -4.13 -3.56 -9.90
N THR A 270 -3.33 -2.49 -9.95
CA THR A 270 -3.81 -1.12 -10.21
C THR A 270 -3.76 -0.73 -11.68
N ASN A 271 -3.11 -1.53 -12.53
CA ASN A 271 -2.92 -1.21 -13.94
C ASN A 271 -3.95 -1.93 -14.82
N ILE A 272 -4.79 -1.14 -15.50
CA ILE A 272 -5.84 -1.64 -16.41
C ILE A 272 -5.25 -2.51 -17.53
N LEU A 273 -4.07 -2.15 -18.05
CA LEU A 273 -3.39 -2.95 -19.07
C LEU A 273 -2.98 -4.32 -18.53
N SER A 274 -2.49 -4.39 -17.29
CA SER A 274 -2.17 -5.66 -16.63
C SER A 274 -3.40 -6.54 -16.50
N SER A 275 -4.55 -5.99 -16.08
CA SER A 275 -5.83 -6.74 -16.01
C SER A 275 -6.31 -7.22 -17.39
N ALA A 276 -6.12 -6.41 -18.43
CA ALA A 276 -6.46 -6.82 -19.80
C ALA A 276 -5.57 -7.98 -20.27
N ILE A 277 -4.26 -7.92 -19.99
CA ILE A 277 -3.31 -8.99 -20.36
C ILE A 277 -3.67 -10.30 -19.66
N THR A 278 -3.93 -10.30 -18.34
CA THR A 278 -4.29 -11.54 -17.61
C THR A 278 -5.59 -12.14 -18.13
N THR A 279 -6.56 -11.31 -18.48
CA THR A 279 -7.83 -11.75 -19.08
C THR A 279 -7.61 -12.41 -20.44
N ILE A 280 -6.78 -11.82 -21.30
CA ILE A 280 -6.52 -12.32 -22.66
C ILE A 280 -5.61 -13.56 -22.65
N SER A 281 -4.59 -13.58 -21.80
CA SER A 281 -3.64 -14.69 -21.68
C SER A 281 -4.21 -15.87 -20.89
N GLN A 282 -5.33 -15.68 -20.20
CA GLN A 282 -5.90 -16.64 -19.24
C GLN A 282 -4.89 -17.06 -18.16
N GLY A 283 -3.92 -16.19 -17.85
CA GLY A 283 -2.90 -16.42 -16.84
C GLY A 283 -3.01 -15.40 -15.70
N ASP A 284 -2.52 -15.78 -14.52
CA ASP A 284 -2.61 -14.94 -13.32
C ASP A 284 -1.66 -13.74 -13.33
N TYR A 285 -0.69 -13.72 -14.25
CA TYR A 285 0.34 -12.69 -14.33
C TYR A 285 0.39 -12.02 -15.69
N SER A 286 0.56 -10.70 -15.65
CA SER A 286 0.60 -9.85 -16.85
C SER A 286 1.99 -9.66 -17.43
N HIS A 287 3.04 -9.90 -16.64
CA HIS A 287 4.40 -9.54 -17.02
C HIS A 287 5.44 -10.50 -16.45
N GLY A 288 6.53 -10.70 -17.18
CA GLY A 288 7.63 -11.59 -16.83
C GLY A 288 8.97 -10.86 -16.88
N LEU A 289 9.82 -11.12 -15.91
CA LEU A 289 11.16 -10.54 -15.80
C LEU A 289 12.13 -11.53 -15.18
N VAL A 290 13.43 -11.35 -15.41
CA VAL A 290 14.47 -12.28 -14.91
C VAL A 290 15.44 -11.53 -14.02
N TYR A 291 15.65 -12.05 -12.81
CA TYR A 291 16.57 -11.45 -11.84
C TYR A 291 18.02 -11.68 -12.26
N LEU A 292 18.82 -10.61 -12.24
CA LEU A 292 20.23 -10.64 -12.64
C LEU A 292 21.21 -10.63 -11.46
N GLY A 293 20.71 -10.48 -10.22
CA GLY A 293 21.54 -10.13 -9.06
C GLY A 293 21.53 -8.63 -8.79
N ASP A 294 22.04 -8.21 -7.63
CA ASP A 294 22.30 -6.80 -7.27
C ASP A 294 21.12 -5.85 -7.50
N ASN A 295 19.90 -6.32 -7.21
CA ASN A 295 18.66 -5.55 -7.40
C ASN A 295 18.34 -5.20 -8.87
N LEU A 296 18.95 -5.90 -9.83
CA LEU A 296 18.73 -5.72 -11.26
C LEU A 296 17.87 -6.83 -11.83
N VAL A 297 16.99 -6.45 -12.75
CA VAL A 297 16.16 -7.36 -13.53
C VAL A 297 16.27 -7.02 -15.00
N ILE A 298 16.23 -8.03 -15.86
CA ILE A 298 16.05 -7.84 -17.30
C ILE A 298 14.61 -8.12 -17.67
N GLU A 299 14.05 -7.26 -18.51
CA GLU A 299 12.67 -7.34 -18.95
C GLU A 299 12.49 -6.76 -20.35
N SER A 300 11.37 -7.09 -20.99
CA SER A 300 10.93 -6.43 -22.21
C SER A 300 9.59 -5.73 -21.96
N THR A 301 9.55 -4.40 -22.06
CA THR A 301 8.32 -3.63 -21.78
C THR A 301 7.90 -2.74 -22.94
N LEU A 302 6.58 -2.53 -23.03
CA LEU A 302 5.95 -1.58 -23.95
C LEU A 302 5.65 -0.29 -23.18
N ASN A 303 6.64 0.58 -23.02
CA ASN A 303 6.44 1.91 -22.44
C ASN A 303 7.21 2.97 -23.24
N SER A 304 6.77 4.22 -23.16
CA SER A 304 7.31 5.33 -23.99
C SER A 304 8.76 5.72 -23.66
N GLU A 305 9.25 5.38 -22.48
CA GLU A 305 10.58 5.79 -21.98
C GLU A 305 11.62 4.66 -22.15
N ASN A 306 11.22 3.41 -21.88
CA ASN A 306 12.03 2.19 -21.90
C ASN A 306 11.32 1.11 -22.72
N ASN A 307 11.27 1.34 -24.04
CA ASN A 307 10.63 0.45 -25.00
C ASN A 307 11.59 -0.69 -25.42
N GLY A 308 11.19 -1.94 -25.21
CA GLY A 308 11.98 -3.13 -25.57
C GLY A 308 12.74 -3.74 -24.41
N VAL A 309 13.84 -4.45 -24.72
CA VAL A 309 14.64 -5.22 -23.76
C VAL A 309 15.65 -4.31 -23.05
N HIS A 310 15.51 -4.20 -21.73
CA HIS A 310 16.34 -3.33 -20.92
C HIS A 310 16.52 -3.89 -19.50
N ILE A 311 17.47 -3.29 -18.76
CA ILE A 311 17.67 -3.58 -17.34
C ILE A 311 16.91 -2.53 -16.51
N ASN A 312 16.23 -2.99 -15.47
CA ASN A 312 15.53 -2.15 -14.52
C ASN A 312 15.88 -2.54 -13.08
N SER A 313 15.47 -1.69 -12.14
CA SER A 313 15.57 -1.99 -10.71
C SER A 313 14.43 -2.91 -10.27
N LEU A 314 14.75 -4.01 -9.59
CA LEU A 314 13.78 -4.90 -8.96
C LEU A 314 12.89 -4.13 -7.97
N SER A 315 13.44 -3.10 -7.30
CA SER A 315 12.72 -2.28 -6.31
C SER A 315 11.42 -1.65 -6.85
N LYS A 316 11.30 -1.46 -8.17
CA LYS A 316 10.08 -0.97 -8.85
C LYS A 316 8.92 -1.96 -8.72
N TYR A 317 9.22 -3.25 -8.69
CA TYR A 317 8.23 -4.31 -8.57
C TYR A 317 7.86 -4.59 -7.10
N LEU A 318 8.74 -4.23 -6.17
CA LEU A 318 8.57 -4.44 -4.72
C LEU A 318 7.81 -3.31 -4.01
N GLU A 319 6.99 -2.56 -4.75
CA GLU A 319 6.23 -1.40 -4.27
C GLU A 319 4.85 -1.74 -3.69
N GLY A 320 4.58 -3.02 -3.40
CA GLY A 320 3.30 -3.50 -2.88
C GLY A 320 2.11 -3.48 -3.84
N LYS A 321 2.30 -3.02 -5.08
CA LYS A 321 1.24 -3.02 -6.12
C LYS A 321 1.22 -4.29 -6.97
N HIS A 322 2.24 -5.12 -6.81
CA HIS A 322 2.44 -6.30 -7.62
C HIS A 322 2.23 -7.56 -6.78
N ASP A 323 1.40 -8.46 -7.29
CA ASP A 323 1.55 -9.86 -6.96
C ASP A 323 2.78 -10.39 -7.69
N ILE A 324 3.59 -11.20 -7.00
CA ILE A 324 4.85 -11.72 -7.50
C ILE A 324 4.90 -13.23 -7.23
N GLU A 325 5.14 -14.01 -8.28
CA GLU A 325 5.53 -15.41 -8.17
C GLU A 325 6.93 -15.61 -8.74
N VAL A 326 7.75 -16.36 -8.02
CA VAL A 326 9.14 -16.63 -8.38
C VAL A 326 9.29 -18.08 -8.78
N LEU A 327 9.76 -18.29 -10.00
CA LEU A 327 10.09 -19.59 -10.57
C LEU A 327 11.60 -19.72 -10.70
N ARG A 328 12.14 -20.86 -10.27
CA ARG A 328 13.56 -21.19 -10.37
C ARG A 328 13.76 -22.41 -11.26
N LEU A 329 14.69 -22.33 -12.20
CA LEU A 329 15.09 -23.45 -13.05
C LEU A 329 15.60 -24.62 -12.18
N LYS A 330 15.10 -25.84 -12.40
CA LYS A 330 15.63 -27.04 -11.72
C LYS A 330 17.05 -27.36 -12.18
N ASP A 331 17.31 -27.27 -13.48
CA ASP A 331 18.64 -27.47 -14.04
C ASP A 331 19.49 -26.20 -13.87
N GLN A 332 20.20 -26.14 -12.75
CA GLN A 332 21.08 -25.04 -12.39
C GLN A 332 22.26 -24.87 -13.37
N SER A 333 22.63 -25.91 -14.14
CA SER A 333 23.71 -25.80 -15.15
C SER A 333 23.33 -24.87 -16.33
N LYS A 334 22.03 -24.63 -16.52
CA LYS A 334 21.50 -23.80 -17.62
C LYS A 334 21.34 -22.34 -17.27
N VAL A 335 21.42 -21.99 -15.99
CA VAL A 335 21.17 -20.63 -15.49
C VAL A 335 22.15 -19.61 -16.07
N ALA A 336 23.45 -19.88 -16.03
CA ALA A 336 24.45 -18.94 -16.54
C ALA A 336 24.33 -18.73 -18.08
N PRO A 337 24.21 -19.78 -18.91
CA PRO A 337 23.91 -19.62 -20.34
C PRO A 337 22.61 -18.86 -20.61
N PHE A 338 21.55 -19.13 -19.84
CA PHE A 338 20.24 -18.47 -19.97
C PHE A 338 20.36 -16.96 -19.74
N VAL A 339 21.02 -16.57 -18.65
CA VAL A 339 21.24 -15.15 -18.31
C VAL A 339 22.15 -14.46 -19.33
N LEU A 340 23.18 -15.15 -19.84
CA LEU A 340 24.08 -14.61 -20.86
C LEU A 340 23.32 -14.33 -22.17
N ASP A 341 22.46 -15.25 -22.59
CA ASP A 341 21.67 -15.10 -23.80
C ASP A 341 20.64 -13.96 -23.68
N LEU A 342 19.98 -13.84 -22.52
CA LEU A 342 19.13 -12.69 -22.20
C LEU A 342 19.89 -11.36 -22.30
N LYS A 343 21.09 -11.27 -21.73
CA LYS A 343 21.93 -10.07 -21.79
C LYS A 343 22.34 -9.72 -23.23
N SER A 344 22.51 -10.71 -24.11
CA SER A 344 22.82 -10.46 -25.52
C SER A 344 21.71 -9.75 -26.29
N LYS A 345 20.48 -9.76 -25.75
CA LYS A 345 19.29 -9.13 -26.33
C LYS A 345 19.03 -7.72 -25.80
N LEU A 346 19.89 -7.20 -24.91
CA LEU A 346 19.77 -5.84 -24.39
C LEU A 346 19.84 -4.80 -25.50
N GLY A 347 18.95 -3.80 -25.43
CA GLY A 347 18.89 -2.72 -26.40
C GLY A 347 18.04 -2.99 -27.63
N LEU A 348 17.48 -4.20 -27.78
CA LEU A 348 16.42 -4.46 -28.77
C LEU A 348 15.20 -3.60 -28.42
N LYS A 349 14.78 -2.72 -29.32
CA LYS A 349 13.65 -1.79 -29.13
C LYS A 349 12.50 -2.16 -30.05
N TYR A 350 11.27 -2.01 -29.59
CA TYR A 350 10.13 -2.04 -30.51
C TYR A 350 10.10 -0.76 -31.36
N SER A 351 9.84 -0.87 -32.66
CA SER A 351 9.55 0.28 -33.51
C SER A 351 8.13 0.82 -33.28
N LYS A 352 7.89 2.08 -33.69
CA LYS A 352 6.57 2.71 -33.62
C LYS A 352 5.50 1.97 -34.44
N LEU A 353 5.90 1.37 -35.56
CA LEU A 353 5.01 0.56 -36.40
C LEU A 353 4.61 -0.74 -35.68
N GLN A 354 5.54 -1.32 -34.91
CA GLN A 354 5.29 -2.54 -34.13
C GLN A 354 4.45 -2.29 -32.89
N LEU A 355 4.58 -1.13 -32.23
CA LEU A 355 3.65 -0.74 -31.16
C LEU A 355 2.20 -0.70 -31.67
N LEU A 356 1.98 -0.24 -32.91
CA LEU A 356 0.66 -0.26 -33.56
C LEU A 356 0.23 -1.68 -33.95
N VAL A 357 1.15 -2.54 -34.40
CA VAL A 357 0.86 -3.95 -34.73
C VAL A 357 0.58 -4.77 -33.47
N LEU A 358 1.33 -4.59 -32.38
CA LEU A 358 1.08 -5.20 -31.07
C LEU A 358 -0.25 -4.72 -30.50
N ALA A 359 -0.54 -3.41 -30.54
CA ALA A 359 -1.85 -2.89 -30.15
C ALA A 359 -2.98 -3.51 -30.99
N LYS A 360 -2.80 -3.61 -32.31
CA LYS A 360 -3.74 -4.29 -33.22
C LYS A 360 -3.84 -5.79 -32.90
N TYR A 361 -2.75 -6.46 -32.56
CA TYR A 361 -2.73 -7.88 -32.19
C TYR A 361 -3.47 -8.12 -30.88
N PHE A 362 -3.24 -7.30 -29.84
CA PHE A 362 -3.99 -7.31 -28.60
C PHE A 362 -5.49 -7.06 -28.83
N ILE A 363 -5.85 -6.12 -29.73
CA ILE A 363 -7.24 -5.84 -30.12
C ILE A 363 -7.85 -7.04 -30.87
N LEU A 364 -7.16 -7.63 -31.84
CA LEU A 364 -7.67 -8.77 -32.61
C LEU A 364 -7.83 -10.03 -31.74
N ARG A 365 -6.90 -10.26 -30.81
CA ARG A 365 -6.98 -11.34 -29.80
C ARG A 365 -8.14 -11.09 -28.81
N PHE A 366 -8.42 -9.83 -28.46
CA PHE A 366 -9.57 -9.44 -27.65
C PHE A 366 -10.92 -9.79 -28.30
N PHE A 367 -10.99 -9.77 -29.64
CA PHE A 367 -12.20 -10.16 -30.39
C PHE A 367 -12.27 -11.64 -30.78
N GLY A 368 -11.36 -12.49 -30.26
CA GLY A 368 -11.36 -13.94 -30.55
C GLY A 368 -11.10 -14.27 -32.03
N VAL A 369 -10.52 -13.33 -32.79
CA VAL A 369 -10.25 -13.54 -34.21
C VAL A 369 -9.04 -14.46 -34.34
N ASN A 370 -9.25 -15.61 -34.98
CA ASN A 370 -8.20 -16.58 -35.24
C ASN A 370 -7.30 -16.05 -36.36
N ILE A 371 -6.19 -15.41 -36.00
CA ILE A 371 -5.26 -14.79 -36.98
C ILE A 371 -4.46 -15.91 -37.66
N LYS A 372 -5.05 -16.56 -38.66
CA LYS A 372 -4.31 -17.29 -39.70
C LYS A 372 -4.00 -16.30 -40.83
N SER A 373 -3.00 -15.45 -40.65
CA SER A 373 -2.47 -14.68 -41.78
C SER A 373 -1.06 -14.17 -41.51
N ASN A 374 -0.16 -14.56 -42.41
CA ASN A 374 1.17 -14.04 -42.74
C ASN A 374 1.39 -12.56 -42.38
N ILE A 375 1.65 -12.26 -41.12
CA ILE A 375 2.39 -11.06 -40.74
C ILE A 375 3.84 -11.52 -40.64
N ASP A 376 4.45 -11.74 -41.80
CA ASP A 376 5.87 -12.03 -41.92
C ASP A 376 6.61 -10.69 -41.77
N VAL A 377 6.71 -10.26 -40.53
CA VAL A 377 7.64 -9.20 -40.19
C VAL A 377 8.78 -9.95 -39.53
N ASN A 378 9.92 -9.93 -40.21
CA ASN A 378 11.16 -10.52 -39.75
C ASN A 378 11.63 -9.70 -38.54
N ILE A 379 11.09 -10.01 -37.35
CA ILE A 379 11.22 -9.20 -36.15
C ILE A 379 11.92 -10.02 -35.07
N LEU A 380 13.18 -9.69 -34.78
CA LEU A 380 13.87 -10.11 -33.57
C LEU A 380 13.41 -9.23 -32.38
N GLU A 381 12.14 -9.31 -32.00
CA GLU A 381 11.59 -8.55 -30.87
C GLU A 381 10.68 -9.44 -30.05
N TYR A 382 10.85 -9.34 -28.73
CA TYR A 382 10.26 -10.25 -27.79
C TYR A 382 9.30 -9.53 -26.87
N VAL A 383 8.04 -9.95 -26.80
CA VAL A 383 7.18 -9.63 -25.64
C VAL A 383 7.77 -10.31 -24.39
N CYS A 384 7.47 -9.80 -23.20
CA CYS A 384 8.13 -10.20 -21.94
C CYS A 384 8.29 -11.72 -21.75
N PHE A 385 7.25 -12.51 -21.98
CA PHE A 385 7.29 -13.97 -21.86
C PHE A 385 7.98 -14.66 -23.04
N GLU A 386 7.88 -14.08 -24.24
CA GLU A 386 8.55 -14.57 -25.46
C GLU A 386 10.07 -14.47 -25.31
N LEU A 387 10.55 -13.38 -24.70
CA LEU A 387 11.97 -13.14 -24.42
C LEU A 387 12.56 -14.26 -23.57
N ILE A 388 11.81 -14.61 -22.52
CA ILE A 388 12.20 -15.64 -21.56
C ILE A 388 12.13 -17.01 -22.24
N ALA A 389 11.05 -17.31 -22.96
CA ALA A 389 10.83 -18.58 -23.64
C ALA A 389 11.90 -18.86 -24.72
N ASP A 390 12.21 -17.87 -25.55
CA ASP A 390 13.26 -18.00 -26.58
C ASP A 390 14.63 -18.28 -25.96
N SER A 391 15.00 -17.51 -24.94
CA SER A 391 16.30 -17.67 -24.28
C SER A 391 16.41 -19.03 -23.58
N LEU A 392 15.31 -19.53 -23.01
CA LEU A 392 15.23 -20.88 -22.43
C LEU A 392 15.36 -21.98 -23.50
N ASN A 393 14.63 -21.87 -24.61
CA ASN A 393 14.68 -22.82 -25.70
C ASN A 393 16.10 -22.97 -26.24
N LYS A 394 16.83 -21.87 -26.40
CA LYS A 394 18.19 -21.87 -26.91
C LYS A 394 19.20 -22.60 -26.02
N VAL A 395 19.01 -22.57 -24.70
CA VAL A 395 19.98 -23.15 -23.75
C VAL A 395 19.64 -24.57 -23.28
N GLY A 396 18.36 -24.92 -23.28
CA GLY A 396 17.87 -26.17 -22.69
C GLY A 396 16.91 -26.98 -23.55
N ASN A 397 16.56 -26.53 -24.77
CA ASN A 397 15.57 -27.19 -25.62
C ASN A 397 14.25 -27.47 -24.90
N TYR A 398 13.77 -26.52 -24.09
CA TYR A 398 12.58 -26.67 -23.26
C TYR A 398 11.24 -26.65 -24.02
N SER A 399 11.29 -26.47 -25.35
CA SER A 399 10.17 -26.53 -26.29
C SER A 399 8.99 -25.61 -25.95
N PHE A 400 9.26 -24.40 -25.46
CA PHE A 400 8.22 -23.36 -25.39
C PHE A 400 7.84 -22.90 -26.80
N GLU A 401 6.55 -22.68 -27.06
CA GLU A 401 6.11 -21.90 -28.24
C GLU A 401 6.44 -20.42 -27.97
N SER A 402 7.64 -19.99 -28.37
CA SER A 402 8.17 -18.67 -27.98
C SER A 402 7.32 -17.51 -28.47
N ASP A 403 6.63 -17.62 -29.60
CA ASP A 403 5.73 -16.61 -30.19
C ASP A 403 4.36 -16.51 -29.50
N LYS A 404 4.07 -17.40 -28.54
CA LYS A 404 2.77 -17.43 -27.82
C LYS A 404 2.91 -17.55 -26.32
N ALA A 405 4.13 -17.57 -25.80
CA ALA A 405 4.41 -17.82 -24.40
C ALA A 405 3.65 -16.85 -23.49
N THR A 406 2.99 -17.41 -22.48
CA THR A 406 2.22 -16.68 -21.46
C THR A 406 2.67 -17.09 -20.06
N SER A 407 2.29 -16.31 -19.04
CA SER A 407 2.53 -16.68 -17.64
C SER A 407 2.00 -18.07 -17.29
N LYS A 408 0.87 -18.50 -17.86
CA LYS A 408 0.28 -19.83 -17.64
C LYS A 408 1.22 -20.96 -18.09
N ASP A 409 1.92 -20.76 -19.20
CA ASP A 409 2.88 -21.74 -19.71
C ASP A 409 4.03 -21.93 -18.71
N PHE A 410 4.55 -20.84 -18.14
CA PHE A 410 5.61 -20.93 -17.12
C PHE A 410 5.11 -21.58 -15.81
N VAL A 411 3.95 -21.16 -15.32
CA VAL A 411 3.37 -21.63 -14.05
C VAL A 411 3.01 -23.13 -14.09
N SER A 412 2.66 -23.65 -15.26
CA SER A 412 2.27 -25.05 -15.46
C SER A 412 3.47 -26.01 -15.64
N ARG A 413 4.64 -25.51 -16.06
CA ARG A 413 5.86 -26.31 -16.31
C ARG A 413 6.62 -26.64 -15.03
N THR A 414 5.94 -27.36 -14.13
CA THR A 414 6.52 -27.88 -12.87
C THR A 414 7.60 -28.94 -13.10
N ASP A 415 7.73 -29.47 -14.31
CA ASP A 415 8.83 -30.31 -14.75
C ASP A 415 10.15 -29.51 -14.90
N ILE A 416 10.07 -28.23 -15.27
CA ILE A 416 11.23 -27.35 -15.47
C ILE A 416 11.52 -26.52 -14.24
N PHE A 417 10.48 -26.02 -13.56
CA PHE A 417 10.62 -25.01 -12.53
C PHE A 417 10.20 -25.50 -11.15
N ASP A 418 10.94 -25.03 -10.14
CA ASP A 418 10.48 -25.00 -8.76
C ASP A 418 9.82 -23.64 -8.47
N ARG A 419 8.68 -23.68 -7.78
CA ARG A 419 8.06 -22.46 -7.23
C ARG A 419 8.75 -22.13 -5.92
N VAL A 420 9.47 -21.01 -5.90
CA VAL A 420 10.26 -20.61 -4.73
C VAL A 420 9.43 -19.74 -3.80
N ILE A 421 8.67 -18.79 -4.35
CA ILE A 421 7.97 -17.75 -3.58
C ILE A 421 6.67 -17.38 -4.28
N LEU A 422 5.63 -17.19 -3.48
CA LEU A 422 4.38 -16.56 -3.87
C LEU A 422 4.09 -15.41 -2.91
N LEU A 423 4.14 -14.18 -3.42
CA LEU A 423 3.72 -12.97 -2.72
C LEU A 423 2.48 -12.43 -3.39
N ARG A 424 1.39 -12.35 -2.63
CA ARG A 424 0.21 -11.62 -3.04
C ARG A 424 0.22 -10.28 -2.32
N SER A 425 0.01 -9.21 -3.07
CA SER A 425 -0.34 -7.93 -2.46
C SER A 425 -1.64 -8.12 -1.66
N SER A 426 -1.72 -7.56 -0.45
CA SER A 426 -2.90 -7.66 0.40
C SER A 426 -4.13 -7.14 -0.36
N GLU A 427 -5.18 -7.96 -0.45
CA GLU A 427 -6.40 -7.62 -1.16
C GLU A 427 -7.21 -6.53 -0.43
N ASN A 428 -7.93 -5.71 -1.21
CA ASN A 428 -9.04 -4.86 -0.75
C ASN A 428 -10.24 -5.69 -0.34
#